data_AF-A0A1F3T4Q7-F1
#
_entry.id   AF-A0A1F3T4Q7-F1
#
_cell.length_a   1.000
_cell.length_b   1.000
_cell.length_c   1.000
_cell.angle_alpha   90.00
_cell.angle_beta   90.00
_cell.angle_gamma   90.00
#
_symmetry.space_group_name_H-M   'P 1'
#
loop_
_entity.id
_entity.type
_entity.pdbx_description
1 polymer ?
#
loop_
_entity_poly.entity_id
_entity_poly.type
_entity_poly.pdbx_seq_one_letter_code
_entity_poly.pdbx_strand_id
1 'polypeptide(L)'
;MPRPISIGILITSICCVSASGALAQAPAPSQKQSTECPATREYITALEFMRSRDDLAIKDRAAQEVATRVAQGCTGAAKRFISTIALLRQAELNSPEAVEIGLEYALGTDAEANTFSFVFKRAFVSDYLDLDLRSALQMARTLSSELKTDQDSVRKDFEQLLETCARSKKLDLPRPQCGTFAMRITKKGENWNGGVAKSFHAALDFLTSEKGPSLTTGDALKLAEDLIASGPGSVENFTQAYRYAVAEKGMNLDREQAIAFSRKLSEIKKPATSSEQKR
;
A
#
# COMPACT_ATOMS: atom_id res chain seq x y z
N MET A 1 29.00 -21.28 51.31
CA MET A 1 30.11 -20.33 51.50
C MET A 1 29.83 -19.07 50.68
N PRO A 2 29.98 -17.86 51.26
CA PRO A 2 29.55 -16.59 50.66
C PRO A 2 30.69 -15.80 49.96
N ARG A 3 30.31 -15.08 48.88
CA ARG A 3 30.77 -13.76 48.33
C ARG A 3 32.29 -13.47 48.15
N PRO A 4 32.71 -12.77 47.06
CA PRO A 4 32.51 -11.30 46.88
C PRO A 4 32.11 -10.91 45.43
N ILE A 5 31.27 -9.90 45.15
CA ILE A 5 31.39 -8.42 45.22
C ILE A 5 32.68 -7.86 44.59
N SER A 6 32.57 -7.34 43.36
CA SER A 6 33.44 -6.30 42.77
C SER A 6 32.52 -5.27 42.11
N ILE A 7 32.35 -4.09 42.71
CA ILE A 7 33.17 -2.87 42.62
C ILE A 7 33.21 -2.33 41.19
N GLY A 8 32.48 -1.23 41.01
CA GLY A 8 32.33 -0.52 39.76
C GLY A 8 33.53 0.34 39.38
N ILE A 9 33.56 0.70 38.10
CA ILE A 9 34.43 1.73 37.55
C ILE A 9 33.51 2.70 36.80
N LEU A 10 33.38 3.90 37.36
CA LEU A 10 32.81 5.08 36.72
C LEU A 10 33.88 5.59 35.73
N ILE A 11 33.62 5.51 34.43
CA ILE A 11 34.45 6.17 33.41
C ILE A 11 33.74 7.45 32.99
N THR A 12 34.22 8.56 33.54
CA THR A 12 33.85 9.93 33.18
C THR A 12 34.46 10.24 31.81
N SER A 13 33.65 10.13 30.75
CA SER A 13 34.07 10.47 29.40
C SER A 13 34.00 11.98 29.18
N ILE A 14 35.15 12.60 28.97
CA ILE A 14 35.34 14.03 28.70
C ILE A 14 34.85 14.33 27.28
N CYS A 15 33.81 15.16 27.16
CA CYS A 15 33.35 15.68 25.88
C CYS A 15 34.26 16.84 25.42
N CYS A 16 35.07 16.61 24.38
CA CYS A 16 35.66 17.68 23.58
C CYS A 16 34.55 18.32 22.71
N VAL A 17 34.19 19.56 23.04
CA VAL A 17 33.33 20.42 22.21
C VAL A 17 34.19 21.04 21.12
N SER A 18 34.17 20.45 19.93
CA SER A 18 34.75 21.06 18.72
C SER A 18 33.70 21.95 18.07
N ALA A 19 33.83 23.25 18.24
CA ALA A 19 33.02 24.25 17.54
C ALA A 19 33.45 24.34 16.07
N SER A 20 32.85 23.50 15.22
CA SER A 20 32.98 23.62 13.76
C SER A 20 32.09 24.75 13.26
N GLY A 21 32.70 25.89 12.95
CA GLY A 21 32.05 26.99 12.23
C GLY A 21 31.66 26.54 10.83
N ALA A 22 30.37 26.29 10.61
CA ALA A 22 29.81 25.99 9.31
C ALA A 22 29.72 27.29 8.49
N LEU A 23 30.65 27.48 7.56
CA LEU A 23 30.48 28.43 6.46
C LEU A 23 29.29 27.97 5.62
N ALA A 24 28.21 28.75 5.66
CA ALA A 24 27.02 28.56 4.85
C ALA A 24 27.39 28.71 3.36
N GLN A 25 27.61 27.58 2.70
CA GLN A 25 27.68 27.52 1.23
C GLN A 25 26.29 27.86 0.69
N ALA A 26 26.22 28.94 -0.09
CA ALA A 26 25.02 29.29 -0.84
C ALA A 26 24.60 28.08 -1.70
N PRO A 27 23.29 27.73 -1.74
CA PRO A 27 22.83 26.59 -2.52
C PRO A 27 23.18 26.83 -3.99
N ALA A 28 23.98 25.92 -4.56
CA ALA A 28 24.29 25.92 -5.98
C ALA A 28 22.97 25.90 -6.79
N PRO A 29 22.87 26.65 -7.90
CA PRO A 29 21.68 26.65 -8.73
C PRO A 29 21.38 25.22 -9.18
N SER A 30 20.24 24.68 -8.73
CA SER A 30 19.76 23.35 -9.11
C SER A 30 19.60 23.34 -10.63
N GLN A 31 20.55 22.73 -11.34
CA GLN A 31 20.41 22.46 -12.75
C GLN A 31 19.18 21.57 -12.90
N LYS A 32 18.11 22.12 -13.49
CA LYS A 32 16.98 21.34 -14.00
C LYS A 32 17.56 20.34 -14.99
N GLN A 33 17.87 19.14 -14.53
CA GLN A 33 18.21 18.02 -15.41
C GLN A 33 17.01 17.88 -16.34
N SER A 34 17.19 18.26 -17.62
CA SER A 34 16.23 17.87 -18.64
C SER A 34 16.24 16.35 -18.62
N THR A 35 15.18 15.74 -18.11
CA THR A 35 15.02 14.29 -18.15
C THR A 35 14.90 13.93 -19.63
N GLU A 36 16.02 13.60 -20.27
CA GLU A 36 16.04 13.17 -21.66
C GLU A 36 15.11 11.96 -21.76
N CYS A 37 14.03 12.13 -22.53
CA CYS A 37 13.07 11.06 -22.80
C CYS A 37 13.66 10.21 -23.93
N PRO A 38 14.05 8.94 -23.70
CA PRO A 38 14.65 8.10 -24.72
C PRO A 38 13.59 7.52 -25.68
N ALA A 39 12.67 8.36 -26.18
CA ALA A 39 11.47 7.96 -26.91
C ALA A 39 11.76 7.05 -28.11
N THR A 40 12.83 7.31 -28.87
CA THR A 40 13.25 6.45 -29.99
C THR A 40 13.56 5.03 -29.55
N ARG A 41 14.24 4.86 -28.41
CA ARG A 41 14.57 3.53 -27.87
C ARG A 41 13.29 2.81 -27.42
N GLU A 42 12.40 3.51 -26.74
CA GLU A 42 11.12 2.95 -26.26
C GLU A 42 10.23 2.54 -27.44
N TYR A 43 10.16 3.36 -28.49
CA TYR A 43 9.48 3.04 -29.75
C TYR A 43 10.01 1.76 -30.39
N ILE A 44 11.33 1.70 -30.66
CA ILE A 44 11.96 0.55 -31.33
C ILE A 44 11.72 -0.71 -30.50
N THR A 45 11.92 -0.64 -29.18
CA THR A 45 11.74 -1.79 -28.29
C THR A 45 10.30 -2.32 -28.33
N ALA A 46 9.31 -1.44 -28.27
CA ALA A 46 7.90 -1.83 -28.31
C ALA A 46 7.50 -2.42 -29.68
N LEU A 47 7.96 -1.80 -30.78
CA LEU A 47 7.68 -2.25 -32.14
C LEU A 47 8.28 -3.63 -32.41
N GLU A 48 9.57 -3.83 -32.08
CA GLU A 48 10.25 -5.11 -32.27
C GLU A 48 9.63 -6.22 -31.41
N PHE A 49 9.21 -5.89 -30.18
CA PHE A 49 8.43 -6.84 -29.37
C PHE A 49 7.14 -7.27 -30.08
N MET A 50 6.32 -6.33 -30.57
CA MET A 50 5.07 -6.68 -31.25
C MET A 50 5.31 -7.48 -32.54
N ARG A 51 6.35 -7.14 -33.32
CA ARG A 51 6.75 -7.89 -34.52
C ARG A 51 7.23 -9.30 -34.22
N SER A 52 7.86 -9.52 -33.07
CA SER A 52 8.33 -10.83 -32.63
C SER A 52 7.23 -11.76 -32.08
N ARG A 53 5.98 -11.27 -31.98
CA ARG A 53 4.89 -11.94 -31.28
C ARG A 53 3.69 -12.17 -32.21
N ASP A 54 3.72 -13.28 -32.93
CA ASP A 54 2.63 -13.69 -33.83
C ASP A 54 1.29 -13.85 -33.11
N ASP A 55 1.32 -14.22 -31.81
CA ASP A 55 0.12 -14.39 -30.97
C ASP A 55 -0.64 -13.08 -30.70
N LEU A 56 -0.03 -11.92 -30.97
CA LEU A 56 -0.71 -10.64 -30.87
C LEU A 56 -1.57 -10.31 -32.09
N ALA A 57 -1.27 -10.92 -33.25
CA ALA A 57 -1.99 -10.73 -34.52
C ALA A 57 -2.17 -9.24 -34.93
N ILE A 58 -1.23 -8.37 -34.56
CA ILE A 58 -1.27 -6.93 -34.88
C ILE A 58 -0.60 -6.67 -36.23
N LYS A 59 -1.28 -5.96 -37.13
CA LYS A 59 -0.70 -5.52 -38.42
C LYS A 59 0.39 -4.47 -38.20
N ASP A 60 1.41 -4.46 -39.04
CA ASP A 60 2.59 -3.58 -38.88
C ASP A 60 2.24 -2.10 -38.67
N ARG A 61 1.29 -1.53 -39.44
CA ARG A 61 0.83 -0.15 -39.24
C ARG A 61 0.25 0.10 -37.84
N ALA A 62 -0.58 -0.80 -37.35
CA ALA A 62 -1.15 -0.69 -36.01
C ALA A 62 -0.07 -0.87 -34.92
N ALA A 63 0.91 -1.75 -35.16
CA ALA A 63 2.06 -1.89 -34.27
C ALA A 63 2.90 -0.60 -34.19
N GLN A 64 3.11 0.09 -35.32
CA GLN A 64 3.79 1.40 -35.34
C GLN A 64 3.01 2.46 -34.55
N GLU A 65 1.67 2.49 -34.65
CA GLU A 65 0.82 3.40 -33.89
C GLU A 65 0.87 3.11 -32.38
N VAL A 66 0.80 1.83 -31.99
CA VAL A 66 0.95 1.42 -30.58
C VAL A 66 2.35 1.76 -30.06
N ALA A 67 3.41 1.49 -30.81
CA ALA A 67 4.78 1.81 -30.42
C ALA A 67 4.99 3.32 -30.25
N THR A 68 4.35 4.15 -31.10
CA THR A 68 4.34 5.61 -30.96
C THR A 68 3.74 6.03 -29.62
N ARG A 69 2.61 5.40 -29.23
CA ARG A 69 1.96 5.67 -27.94
C ARG A 69 2.81 5.19 -26.75
N VAL A 70 3.42 4.01 -26.84
CA VAL A 70 4.34 3.51 -25.81
C VAL A 70 5.49 4.51 -25.59
N ALA A 71 6.08 5.03 -26.65
CA ALA A 71 7.18 5.99 -26.57
C ALA A 71 6.82 7.30 -25.83
N GLN A 72 5.54 7.67 -25.75
CA GLN A 72 5.07 8.84 -24.99
C GLN A 72 5.24 8.66 -23.47
N GLY A 73 5.32 7.42 -22.98
CA GLY A 73 5.58 7.13 -21.57
C GLY A 73 7.04 7.31 -21.14
N CYS A 74 7.94 7.69 -22.07
CA CYS A 74 9.36 7.92 -21.84
C CYS A 74 10.06 6.73 -21.14
N THR A 75 11.00 7.01 -20.24
CA THR A 75 11.90 6.01 -19.66
C THR A 75 11.15 4.81 -19.07
N GLY A 76 11.45 3.63 -19.62
CA GLY A 76 10.91 2.36 -19.13
C GLY A 76 9.53 1.99 -19.66
N ALA A 77 8.91 2.83 -20.49
CA ALA A 77 7.56 2.59 -21.01
C ALA A 77 7.45 1.28 -21.79
N ALA A 78 8.43 0.96 -22.64
CA ALA A 78 8.44 -0.29 -23.37
C ALA A 78 8.56 -1.50 -22.44
N LYS A 79 9.37 -1.40 -21.38
CA LYS A 79 9.47 -2.46 -20.37
C LYS A 79 8.13 -2.71 -19.68
N ARG A 80 7.45 -1.65 -19.22
CA ARG A 80 6.13 -1.74 -18.57
C ARG A 80 5.08 -2.32 -19.52
N PHE A 81 5.06 -1.86 -20.76
CA PHE A 81 4.18 -2.38 -21.82
C PHE A 81 4.37 -3.89 -22.02
N ILE A 82 5.61 -4.31 -22.26
CA ILE A 82 5.98 -5.71 -22.54
C ILE A 82 5.65 -6.61 -21.35
N SER A 83 6.03 -6.22 -20.12
CA SER A 83 5.79 -7.04 -18.93
C SER A 83 4.30 -7.21 -18.65
N THR A 84 3.52 -6.16 -18.87
CA THR A 84 2.06 -6.16 -18.68
C THR A 84 1.39 -7.08 -19.69
N ILE A 85 1.71 -6.94 -20.98
CA ILE A 85 1.17 -7.83 -22.03
C ILE A 85 1.56 -9.28 -21.77
N ALA A 86 2.83 -9.56 -21.50
CA ALA A 86 3.29 -10.92 -21.26
C ALA A 86 2.53 -11.59 -20.10
N LEU A 87 2.29 -10.85 -19.01
CA LEU A 87 1.50 -11.32 -17.88
C LEU A 87 0.05 -11.63 -18.27
N LEU A 88 -0.60 -10.74 -19.03
CA LEU A 88 -2.00 -10.89 -19.42
C LEU A 88 -2.21 -11.98 -20.47
N ARG A 89 -1.28 -12.12 -21.41
CA ARG A 89 -1.29 -13.22 -22.38
C ARG A 89 -1.07 -14.58 -21.71
N GLN A 90 -0.24 -14.63 -20.65
CA GLN A 90 -0.11 -15.84 -19.83
C GLN A 90 -1.42 -16.19 -19.10
N ALA A 91 -2.24 -15.19 -18.76
CA ALA A 91 -3.58 -15.37 -18.23
C ALA A 91 -4.67 -15.52 -19.32
N GLU A 92 -4.26 -15.81 -20.56
CA GLU A 92 -5.13 -16.04 -21.72
C GLU A 92 -6.04 -14.85 -22.11
N LEU A 93 -5.74 -13.64 -21.63
CA LEU A 93 -6.46 -12.44 -22.06
C LEU A 93 -6.23 -12.18 -23.55
N ASN A 94 -7.29 -11.89 -24.30
CA ASN A 94 -7.20 -11.63 -25.75
C ASN A 94 -6.22 -10.48 -26.08
N SER A 95 -5.57 -10.58 -27.23
CA SER A 95 -4.47 -9.67 -27.61
C SER A 95 -4.87 -8.19 -27.71
N PRO A 96 -6.01 -7.81 -28.32
CA PRO A 96 -6.42 -6.41 -28.35
C PRO A 96 -6.56 -5.80 -26.95
N GLU A 97 -7.24 -6.48 -26.03
CA GLU A 97 -7.44 -6.00 -24.66
C GLU A 97 -6.13 -5.97 -23.86
N ALA A 98 -5.27 -6.98 -24.02
CA ALA A 98 -3.95 -7.00 -23.40
C ALA A 98 -3.08 -5.82 -23.86
N VAL A 99 -3.15 -5.44 -25.14
CA VAL A 99 -2.43 -4.29 -25.69
C VAL A 99 -2.96 -2.97 -25.15
N GLU A 100 -4.28 -2.83 -25.02
CA GLU A 100 -4.89 -1.64 -24.41
C GLU A 100 -4.48 -1.46 -22.95
N ILE A 101 -4.50 -2.54 -22.15
CA ILE A 101 -4.00 -2.50 -20.76
C ILE A 101 -2.49 -2.24 -20.74
N GLY A 102 -1.73 -2.88 -21.63
CA GLY A 102 -0.29 -2.64 -21.75
C GLY A 102 0.02 -1.16 -22.00
N LEU A 103 -0.77 -0.49 -22.84
CA LEU A 103 -0.66 0.95 -23.11
C LEU A 103 -0.99 1.81 -21.90
N GLU A 104 -2.00 1.43 -21.10
CA GLU A 104 -2.33 2.10 -19.83
C GLU A 104 -1.09 2.17 -18.93
N TYR A 105 -0.40 1.05 -18.71
CA TYR A 105 0.79 0.98 -17.84
C TYR A 105 2.09 1.47 -18.49
N ALA A 106 2.17 1.49 -19.83
CA ALA A 106 3.28 2.12 -20.52
C ALA A 106 3.37 3.63 -20.19
N LEU A 107 2.21 4.28 -20.10
CA LEU A 107 2.06 5.70 -19.80
C LEU A 107 2.13 6.01 -18.30
N GLY A 108 1.96 5.00 -17.45
CA GLY A 108 2.13 5.11 -16.00
C GLY A 108 3.59 5.04 -15.55
N THR A 109 3.76 4.95 -14.24
CA THR A 109 5.04 4.81 -13.55
C THR A 109 5.44 3.33 -13.39
N ASP A 110 6.72 3.09 -13.13
CA ASP A 110 7.20 1.75 -12.77
C ASP A 110 6.51 1.21 -11.51
N ALA A 111 6.19 2.09 -10.56
CA ALA A 111 5.53 1.71 -9.32
C ALA A 111 4.11 1.19 -9.58
N GLU A 112 3.32 1.87 -10.41
CA GLU A 112 1.97 1.45 -10.78
C GLU A 112 1.99 0.12 -11.55
N ALA A 113 2.88 -0.04 -12.55
CA ALA A 113 2.99 -1.28 -13.32
C ALA A 113 3.45 -2.48 -12.47
N ASN A 114 4.34 -2.24 -11.51
CA ASN A 114 4.78 -3.26 -10.55
C ASN A 114 3.65 -3.64 -9.57
N THR A 115 2.89 -2.67 -9.06
CA THR A 115 1.73 -2.93 -8.21
C THR A 115 0.65 -3.71 -8.97
N PHE A 116 0.36 -3.32 -10.21
CA PHE A 116 -0.59 -4.03 -11.08
C PHE A 116 -0.18 -5.49 -11.22
N SER A 117 1.07 -5.74 -11.61
CA SER A 117 1.58 -7.09 -11.82
C SER A 117 1.54 -7.92 -10.54
N PHE A 118 1.84 -7.32 -9.39
CA PHE A 118 1.80 -7.98 -8.10
C PHE A 118 0.38 -8.37 -7.70
N VAL A 119 -0.55 -7.40 -7.72
CA VAL A 119 -1.94 -7.61 -7.33
C VAL A 119 -2.61 -8.59 -8.27
N PHE A 120 -2.42 -8.45 -9.59
CA PHE A 120 -3.00 -9.34 -10.58
C PHE A 120 -2.57 -10.79 -10.37
N LYS A 121 -1.27 -11.05 -10.16
CA LYS A 121 -0.76 -12.41 -9.90
C LYS A 121 -1.39 -13.02 -8.65
N ARG A 122 -1.49 -12.27 -7.55
CA ARG A 122 -2.12 -12.78 -6.32
C ARG A 122 -3.64 -12.94 -6.45
N ALA A 123 -4.28 -12.08 -7.23
CA ALA A 123 -5.70 -12.17 -7.51
C ALA A 123 -6.04 -13.40 -8.36
N PHE A 124 -5.27 -13.64 -9.43
CA PHE A 124 -5.61 -14.64 -10.44
C PHE A 124 -5.09 -16.04 -10.12
N VAL A 125 -3.92 -16.20 -9.49
CA VAL A 125 -3.32 -17.53 -9.27
C VAL A 125 -4.09 -18.30 -8.20
N SER A 126 -4.35 -19.57 -8.49
CA SER A 126 -5.15 -20.48 -7.66
C SER A 126 -4.59 -20.67 -6.25
N ASP A 127 -3.26 -20.69 -6.08
CA ASP A 127 -2.58 -20.78 -4.77
C ASP A 127 -2.77 -19.53 -3.88
N TYR A 128 -3.34 -18.46 -4.44
CA TYR A 128 -3.63 -17.22 -3.73
C TYR A 128 -5.14 -16.98 -3.63
N LEU A 129 -5.72 -16.16 -4.51
CA LEU A 129 -7.14 -15.78 -4.40
C LEU A 129 -8.06 -16.53 -5.37
N ASP A 130 -7.52 -17.11 -6.45
CA ASP A 130 -8.27 -17.87 -7.45
C ASP A 130 -9.47 -17.09 -8.02
N LEU A 131 -9.29 -15.78 -8.28
CA LEU A 131 -10.32 -14.96 -8.91
C LEU A 131 -10.36 -15.22 -10.42
N ASP A 132 -11.55 -15.07 -11.01
CA ASP A 132 -11.66 -15.03 -12.46
C ASP A 132 -10.90 -13.82 -13.04
N LEU A 133 -10.55 -13.92 -14.32
CA LEU A 133 -9.73 -12.94 -15.03
C LEU A 133 -10.27 -11.51 -14.90
N ARG A 134 -11.60 -11.33 -14.99
CA ARG A 134 -12.23 -10.00 -14.93
C ARG A 134 -12.11 -9.42 -13.53
N SER A 135 -12.43 -10.19 -12.49
CA SER A 135 -12.28 -9.73 -11.10
C SER A 135 -10.82 -9.47 -10.73
N ALA A 136 -9.88 -10.30 -11.19
CA ALA A 136 -8.45 -10.08 -10.97
C ALA A 136 -7.95 -8.79 -11.65
N LEU A 137 -8.35 -8.55 -12.91
CA LEU A 137 -8.03 -7.32 -13.64
C LEU A 137 -8.57 -6.07 -12.95
N GLN A 138 -9.85 -6.11 -12.54
CA GLN A 138 -10.49 -4.99 -11.86
C GLN A 138 -9.77 -4.67 -10.55
N MET A 139 -9.46 -5.67 -9.74
CA MET A 139 -8.75 -5.48 -8.47
C MET A 139 -7.35 -4.92 -8.70
N ALA A 140 -6.62 -5.46 -9.68
CA ALA A 140 -5.28 -4.98 -10.01
C ALA A 140 -5.32 -3.49 -10.40
N ARG A 141 -6.16 -3.11 -11.36
CA ARG A 141 -6.34 -1.72 -11.80
C ARG A 141 -6.71 -0.79 -10.65
N THR A 142 -7.70 -1.17 -9.85
CA THR A 142 -8.13 -0.34 -8.72
C THR A 142 -6.99 -0.07 -7.74
N LEU A 143 -6.16 -1.06 -7.44
CA LEU A 143 -5.07 -0.86 -6.48
C LEU A 143 -3.85 -0.18 -7.10
N SER A 144 -3.58 -0.36 -8.40
CA SER A 144 -2.38 0.20 -9.04
C SER A 144 -2.55 1.59 -9.63
N SER A 145 -3.68 1.92 -10.25
CA SER A 145 -3.83 3.19 -11.00
C SER A 145 -4.95 4.10 -10.48
N GLU A 146 -5.94 3.56 -9.76
CA GLU A 146 -7.03 4.40 -9.23
C GLU A 146 -6.71 5.05 -7.88
N LEU A 147 -5.75 4.50 -7.12
CA LEU A 147 -5.35 5.03 -5.80
C LEU A 147 -4.26 6.08 -5.91
N LYS A 148 -4.53 7.29 -5.40
CA LYS A 148 -3.59 8.42 -5.38
C LYS A 148 -2.66 8.40 -4.18
N THR A 149 -2.03 7.25 -3.93
CA THR A 149 -1.16 7.04 -2.76
C THR A 149 0.14 6.34 -3.14
N ASP A 150 1.02 6.18 -2.16
CA ASP A 150 2.27 5.46 -2.33
C ASP A 150 2.03 3.99 -2.70
N GLN A 151 2.41 3.63 -3.93
CA GLN A 151 2.20 2.31 -4.52
C GLN A 151 2.90 1.19 -3.74
N ASP A 152 4.05 1.48 -3.11
CA ASP A 152 4.74 0.51 -2.25
C ASP A 152 3.95 0.21 -0.97
N SER A 153 3.28 1.21 -0.40
CA SER A 153 2.38 1.05 0.74
C SER A 153 1.14 0.25 0.37
N VAL A 154 0.52 0.53 -0.79
CA VAL A 154 -0.61 -0.27 -1.31
C VAL A 154 -0.24 -1.75 -1.41
N ARG A 155 0.91 -2.06 -2.02
CA ARG A 155 1.38 -3.43 -2.20
C ARG A 155 1.57 -4.14 -0.85
N LYS A 156 2.26 -3.48 0.09
CA LYS A 156 2.52 -4.03 1.44
C LYS A 156 1.24 -4.24 2.22
N ASP A 157 0.30 -3.29 2.15
CA ASP A 157 -0.97 -3.40 2.84
C ASP A 157 -1.81 -4.55 2.30
N PHE A 158 -1.95 -4.61 0.98
CA PHE A 158 -2.71 -5.68 0.33
C PHE A 158 -2.13 -7.06 0.68
N GLU A 159 -0.80 -7.21 0.62
CA GLU A 159 -0.11 -8.43 1.03
C GLU A 159 -0.39 -8.83 2.49
N GLN A 160 -0.19 -7.90 3.43
CA GLN A 160 -0.37 -8.16 4.86
C GLN A 160 -1.83 -8.49 5.19
N LEU A 161 -2.78 -7.81 4.58
CA LEU A 161 -4.21 -8.06 4.77
C LEU A 161 -4.62 -9.42 4.19
N LEU A 162 -4.05 -9.81 3.04
CA LEU A 162 -4.27 -11.14 2.47
C LEU A 162 -3.71 -12.26 3.35
N GLU A 163 -2.53 -12.09 3.94
CA GLU A 163 -1.96 -13.07 4.86
C GLU A 163 -2.85 -13.28 6.08
N THR A 164 -3.34 -12.19 6.68
CA THR A 164 -4.27 -12.26 7.81
C THR A 164 -5.58 -12.92 7.43
N CYS A 165 -6.09 -12.68 6.23
CA CYS A 165 -7.39 -13.21 5.85
C CYS A 165 -7.35 -14.66 5.35
N ALA A 166 -6.44 -14.97 4.41
CA ALA A 166 -6.44 -16.23 3.67
C ALA A 166 -5.50 -17.30 4.26
N ARG A 167 -4.57 -16.92 5.14
CA ARG A 167 -3.55 -17.83 5.70
C ARG A 167 -3.57 -17.90 7.22
N SER A 168 -3.97 -16.83 7.90
CA SER A 168 -4.10 -16.86 9.34
C SER A 168 -5.45 -17.49 9.74
N LYS A 169 -5.42 -18.33 10.79
CA LYS A 169 -6.65 -18.89 11.40
C LYS A 169 -7.54 -17.84 12.06
N LYS A 170 -7.24 -16.53 11.94
CA LYS A 170 -7.99 -15.47 12.61
C LYS A 170 -9.33 -15.19 11.94
N LEU A 171 -9.36 -15.12 10.61
CA LEU A 171 -10.56 -14.72 9.85
C LEU A 171 -11.15 -15.85 9.02
N ASP A 172 -10.30 -16.74 8.49
CA ASP A 172 -10.68 -17.94 7.71
C ASP A 172 -11.76 -17.66 6.64
N LEU A 173 -11.69 -16.49 5.98
CA LEU A 173 -12.66 -16.15 4.94
C LEU A 173 -12.30 -16.90 3.64
N PRO A 174 -13.29 -17.25 2.81
CA PRO A 174 -13.05 -17.73 1.46
C PRO A 174 -12.10 -16.79 0.69
N ARG A 175 -11.13 -17.37 -0.01
CA ARG A 175 -10.10 -16.66 -0.78
C ARG A 175 -10.62 -15.46 -1.60
N PRO A 176 -11.73 -15.57 -2.38
CA PRO A 176 -12.27 -14.42 -3.09
C PRO A 176 -12.78 -13.28 -2.19
N GLN A 177 -13.38 -13.64 -1.05
CA GLN A 177 -13.85 -12.68 -0.05
C GLN A 177 -12.66 -11.99 0.62
N CYS A 178 -11.55 -12.70 0.85
CA CYS A 178 -10.31 -12.10 1.32
C CYS A 178 -9.74 -11.05 0.38
N GLY A 179 -9.76 -11.30 -0.93
CA GLY A 179 -9.33 -10.32 -1.92
C GLY A 179 -10.17 -9.04 -1.85
N THR A 180 -11.49 -9.19 -1.82
CA THR A 180 -12.42 -8.06 -1.72
C THR A 180 -12.23 -7.28 -0.42
N PHE A 181 -12.03 -8.00 0.69
CA PHE A 181 -11.77 -7.42 2.00
C PHE A 181 -10.44 -6.64 2.02
N ALA A 182 -9.34 -7.25 1.60
CA ALA A 182 -8.03 -6.61 1.57
C ALA A 182 -8.05 -5.35 0.70
N MET A 183 -8.63 -5.43 -0.50
CA MET A 183 -8.81 -4.27 -1.38
C MET A 183 -9.61 -3.17 -0.67
N ARG A 184 -10.75 -3.49 -0.05
CA ARG A 184 -11.61 -2.49 0.62
C ARG A 184 -10.88 -1.76 1.75
N ILE A 185 -10.11 -2.48 2.57
CA ILE A 185 -9.33 -1.87 3.66
C ILE A 185 -8.19 -1.01 3.10
N THR A 186 -7.43 -1.52 2.11
CA THR A 186 -6.37 -0.73 1.45
C THR A 186 -6.91 0.57 0.87
N LYS A 187 -8.09 0.56 0.22
CA LYS A 187 -8.72 1.78 -0.31
C LYS A 187 -9.06 2.81 0.77
N LYS A 188 -9.45 2.40 1.98
CA LYS A 188 -9.70 3.33 3.09
C LYS A 188 -8.43 4.04 3.56
N GLY A 189 -7.27 3.44 3.28
CA GLY A 189 -5.95 3.98 3.54
C GLY A 189 -5.41 4.95 2.51
N GLU A 190 -6.16 5.27 1.44
CA GLU A 190 -5.63 6.08 0.32
C GLU A 190 -5.00 7.39 0.80
N ASN A 191 -5.60 8.05 1.79
CA ASN A 191 -5.11 9.33 2.33
C ASN A 191 -4.11 9.20 3.49
N TRP A 192 -3.58 7.99 3.75
CA TRP A 192 -2.64 7.74 4.83
C TRP A 192 -1.21 7.75 4.32
N ASN A 193 -0.32 8.41 5.05
CA ASN A 193 1.12 8.30 4.81
C ASN A 193 1.64 7.01 5.48
N GLY A 194 1.95 5.97 4.70
CA GLY A 194 2.63 4.76 5.18
C GLY A 194 1.77 3.51 5.38
N GLY A 195 0.56 3.49 4.81
CA GLY A 195 -0.31 2.31 4.77
C GLY A 195 -1.18 2.08 6.02
N VAL A 196 -2.10 1.12 5.93
CA VAL A 196 -3.15 0.83 6.91
C VAL A 196 -3.06 -0.54 7.58
N ALA A 197 -2.36 -1.52 7.01
CA ALA A 197 -2.45 -2.90 7.47
C ALA A 197 -1.99 -3.07 8.92
N LYS A 198 -0.91 -2.39 9.33
CA LYS A 198 -0.42 -2.43 10.71
C LYS A 198 -1.45 -1.89 11.70
N SER A 199 -2.04 -0.74 11.41
CA SER A 199 -3.08 -0.14 12.26
C SER A 199 -4.33 -1.00 12.28
N PHE A 200 -4.68 -1.61 11.15
CA PHE A 200 -5.81 -2.52 11.05
C PHE A 200 -5.61 -3.76 11.95
N HIS A 201 -4.43 -4.40 11.87
CA HIS A 201 -4.10 -5.54 12.73
C HIS A 201 -4.08 -5.16 14.21
N ALA A 202 -3.51 -4.00 14.55
CA ALA A 202 -3.51 -3.51 15.93
C ALA A 202 -4.94 -3.28 16.47
N ALA A 203 -5.84 -2.74 15.63
CA ALA A 203 -7.24 -2.58 15.98
C ALA A 203 -7.91 -3.94 16.21
N LEU A 204 -7.80 -4.86 15.25
CA LEU A 204 -8.44 -6.18 15.33
C LEU A 204 -7.96 -6.98 16.55
N ASP A 205 -6.64 -6.97 16.81
CA ASP A 205 -6.05 -7.67 17.95
C ASP A 205 -6.52 -7.06 19.28
N PHE A 206 -6.57 -5.73 19.39
CA PHE A 206 -7.08 -5.08 20.59
C PHE A 206 -8.56 -5.41 20.81
N LEU A 207 -9.38 -5.27 19.78
CA LEU A 207 -10.83 -5.44 19.82
C LEU A 207 -11.26 -6.86 20.20
N THR A 208 -10.48 -7.88 19.84
CA THR A 208 -10.74 -9.29 20.16
C THR A 208 -10.08 -9.76 21.46
N SER A 209 -9.16 -8.98 22.03
CA SER A 209 -8.43 -9.37 23.24
C SER A 209 -9.23 -9.19 24.54
N GLU A 210 -8.83 -9.94 25.58
CA GLU A 210 -9.28 -9.76 26.97
C GLU A 210 -8.91 -8.41 27.56
N LYS A 211 -7.85 -7.76 27.04
CA LYS A 211 -7.43 -6.41 27.45
C LYS A 211 -8.20 -5.30 26.76
N GLY A 212 -9.06 -5.65 25.80
CA GLY A 212 -9.94 -4.74 25.09
C GLY A 212 -11.41 -5.10 25.35
N PRO A 213 -12.30 -4.90 24.37
CA PRO A 213 -13.73 -5.21 24.51
C PRO A 213 -14.10 -6.69 24.33
N SER A 214 -13.15 -7.55 23.93
CA SER A 214 -13.42 -8.99 23.68
C SER A 214 -14.62 -9.21 22.76
N LEU A 215 -14.67 -8.44 21.66
CA LEU A 215 -15.72 -8.53 20.66
C LEU A 215 -15.62 -9.85 19.88
N THR A 216 -16.75 -10.26 19.31
CA THR A 216 -16.75 -11.29 18.28
C THR A 216 -15.90 -10.84 17.08
N THR A 217 -15.33 -11.77 16.32
CA THR A 217 -14.54 -11.44 15.12
C THR A 217 -15.31 -10.56 14.15
N GLY A 218 -16.61 -10.79 13.95
CA GLY A 218 -17.45 -9.99 13.05
C GLY A 218 -17.61 -8.54 13.52
N ASP A 219 -17.90 -8.32 14.79
CA ASP A 219 -18.04 -6.97 15.36
C ASP A 219 -16.69 -6.25 15.40
N ALA A 220 -15.62 -6.97 15.74
CA ALA A 220 -14.26 -6.45 15.75
C ALA A 220 -13.80 -6.02 14.35
N LEU A 221 -14.09 -6.80 13.31
CA LEU A 221 -13.80 -6.45 11.92
C LEU A 221 -14.51 -5.17 11.50
N LYS A 222 -15.82 -5.08 11.77
CA LYS A 222 -16.63 -3.90 11.42
C LYS A 222 -16.08 -2.65 12.10
N LEU A 223 -15.80 -2.73 13.41
CA LEU A 223 -15.27 -1.60 14.15
C LEU A 223 -13.84 -1.25 13.74
N ALA A 224 -12.97 -2.23 13.48
CA ALA A 224 -11.62 -1.97 12.94
C ALA A 224 -11.68 -1.25 11.59
N GLU A 225 -12.60 -1.66 10.70
CA GLU A 225 -12.81 -1.00 9.40
C GLU A 225 -13.28 0.46 9.56
N ASP A 226 -14.18 0.74 10.52
CA ASP A 226 -14.62 2.10 10.87
C ASP A 226 -13.47 2.96 11.44
N LEU A 227 -12.61 2.37 12.27
CA LEU A 227 -11.42 3.05 12.81
C LEU A 227 -10.42 3.41 11.71
N ILE A 228 -10.18 2.51 10.74
CA ILE A 228 -9.31 2.83 9.58
C ILE A 228 -9.93 3.91 8.70
N ALA A 229 -11.25 3.90 8.49
CA ALA A 229 -11.93 4.96 7.76
C ALA A 229 -11.83 6.34 8.45
N SER A 230 -11.65 6.35 9.77
CA SER A 230 -11.59 7.59 10.57
C SER A 230 -10.24 8.31 10.45
N GLY A 231 -9.18 7.61 10.08
CA GLY A 231 -7.88 8.19 9.71
C GLY A 231 -6.70 7.75 10.59
N PRO A 232 -5.48 8.24 10.28
CA PRO A 232 -4.30 7.93 11.07
C PRO A 232 -4.48 8.32 12.54
N GLY A 233 -4.07 7.45 13.45
CA GLY A 233 -4.20 7.67 14.90
C GLY A 233 -5.54 7.30 15.52
N SER A 234 -6.61 7.09 14.73
CA SER A 234 -7.93 6.72 15.25
C SER A 234 -7.90 5.43 16.09
N VAL A 235 -7.10 4.43 15.69
CA VAL A 235 -6.93 3.18 16.43
C VAL A 235 -6.28 3.41 17.79
N GLU A 236 -5.26 4.27 17.86
CA GLU A 236 -4.58 4.60 19.11
C GLU A 236 -5.50 5.40 20.03
N ASN A 237 -6.18 6.42 19.50
CA ASN A 237 -7.16 7.22 20.22
C ASN A 237 -8.28 6.33 20.80
N PHE A 238 -8.82 5.41 20.01
CA PHE A 238 -9.82 4.45 20.47
C PHE A 238 -9.27 3.59 21.62
N THR A 239 -8.07 3.04 21.45
CA THR A 239 -7.45 2.15 22.44
C THR A 239 -7.20 2.87 23.78
N GLN A 240 -6.66 4.09 23.73
CA GLN A 240 -6.42 4.90 24.92
C GLN A 240 -7.73 5.30 25.61
N ALA A 241 -8.71 5.77 24.83
CA ALA A 241 -10.03 6.14 25.33
C ALA A 241 -10.73 4.95 26.01
N TYR A 242 -10.68 3.76 25.40
CA TYR A 242 -11.32 2.57 25.94
C TYR A 242 -10.70 2.16 27.26
N ARG A 243 -9.36 2.13 27.33
CA ARG A 243 -8.63 1.80 28.57
C ARG A 243 -8.96 2.77 29.71
N TYR A 244 -9.06 4.07 29.41
CA TYR A 244 -9.46 5.07 30.39
C TYR A 244 -10.93 4.91 30.81
N ALA A 245 -11.82 4.62 29.87
CA ALA A 245 -13.24 4.46 30.11
C ALA A 245 -13.56 3.30 31.08
N VAL A 246 -12.92 2.14 30.90
CA VAL A 246 -13.17 0.94 31.73
C VAL A 246 -12.38 0.92 33.03
N ALA A 247 -11.37 1.77 33.20
CA ALA A 247 -10.55 1.77 34.41
C ALA A 247 -11.35 2.25 35.62
N GLU A 248 -11.17 1.57 36.76
CA GLU A 248 -11.82 1.93 38.04
C GLU A 248 -11.48 3.36 38.49
N LYS A 249 -10.22 3.78 38.29
CA LYS A 249 -9.75 5.16 38.54
C LYS A 249 -10.01 6.13 37.37
N GLY A 250 -10.59 5.64 36.28
CA GLY A 250 -10.95 6.41 35.10
C GLY A 250 -12.42 6.79 35.14
N MET A 251 -13.18 6.39 34.12
CA MET A 251 -14.63 6.65 34.07
C MET A 251 -15.49 5.51 34.64
N ASN A 252 -14.90 4.33 34.87
CA ASN A 252 -15.58 3.13 35.35
C ASN A 252 -16.88 2.81 34.59
N LEU A 253 -16.85 2.97 33.26
CA LEU A 253 -17.96 2.67 32.37
C LEU A 253 -18.07 1.16 32.12
N ASP A 254 -19.29 0.70 31.86
CA ASP A 254 -19.47 -0.65 31.32
C ASP A 254 -18.90 -0.76 29.88
N ARG A 255 -18.85 -1.99 29.37
CA ARG A 255 -18.25 -2.28 28.06
C ARG A 255 -18.92 -1.50 26.92
N GLU A 256 -20.25 -1.45 26.88
CA GLU A 256 -20.98 -0.83 25.76
C GLU A 256 -20.79 0.70 25.78
N GLN A 257 -20.89 1.29 26.97
CA GLN A 257 -20.62 2.70 27.20
C GLN A 257 -19.17 3.07 26.85
N ALA A 258 -18.21 2.24 27.23
CA ALA A 258 -16.80 2.45 26.92
C ALA A 258 -16.51 2.40 25.41
N ILE A 259 -17.12 1.45 24.67
CA ILE A 259 -17.01 1.40 23.20
C ILE A 259 -17.59 2.66 22.57
N ALA A 260 -18.80 3.06 22.96
CA ALA A 260 -19.46 4.23 22.41
C ALA A 260 -18.67 5.52 22.64
N PHE A 261 -18.15 5.71 23.87
CA PHE A 261 -17.26 6.81 24.23
C PHE A 261 -15.98 6.81 23.39
N SER A 262 -15.33 5.65 23.26
CA SER A 262 -14.06 5.51 22.56
C SER A 262 -14.19 5.76 21.07
N ARG A 263 -15.29 5.32 20.46
CA ARG A 263 -15.63 5.60 19.07
C ARG A 263 -15.72 7.10 18.83
N LYS A 264 -16.47 7.81 19.68
CA LYS A 264 -16.61 9.28 19.58
C LYS A 264 -15.26 10.00 19.63
N LEU A 265 -14.33 9.56 20.49
CA LEU A 265 -13.00 10.16 20.55
C LEU A 265 -12.10 9.79 19.36
N SER A 266 -12.24 8.58 18.82
CA SER A 266 -11.45 8.13 17.66
C SER A 266 -11.74 8.90 16.36
N GLU A 267 -12.91 9.53 16.28
CA GLU A 267 -13.37 10.35 15.16
C GLU A 267 -12.88 11.81 15.26
N ILE A 268 -12.30 12.22 16.39
CA ILE A 268 -11.77 13.58 16.56
C ILE A 268 -10.51 13.72 15.70
N LYS A 269 -10.66 14.45 14.59
CA LYS A 269 -9.55 14.80 13.71
C LYS A 269 -8.85 16.05 14.23
N LYS A 270 -7.52 16.06 14.22
CA LYS A 270 -6.76 17.29 14.37
C LYS A 270 -7.18 18.23 13.22
N PRO A 271 -7.59 19.48 13.48
CA PRO A 271 -7.87 20.42 12.40
C PRO A 271 -6.61 20.54 11.54
N ALA A 272 -6.78 20.43 10.21
CA ALA A 272 -5.68 20.56 9.27
C ALA A 272 -4.97 21.89 9.55
N THR A 273 -3.72 21.82 10.02
CA THR A 273 -2.91 23.02 10.18
C THR A 273 -2.65 23.57 8.79
N SER A 274 -3.01 24.84 8.56
CA SER A 274 -3.04 25.55 7.27
C SER A 274 -1.73 25.52 6.45
N SER A 275 -0.65 24.95 6.98
CA SER A 275 0.61 24.71 6.27
C SER A 275 0.58 23.52 5.29
N GLU A 276 -0.39 22.60 5.39
CA GLU A 276 -0.51 21.44 4.48
C GLU A 276 -1.35 21.72 3.21
N GLN A 277 -2.04 22.86 3.13
CA GLN A 277 -2.85 23.23 1.95
C GLN A 277 -2.06 23.91 0.81
N LYS A 278 -0.73 24.00 0.91
CA LYS A 278 0.13 24.68 -0.08
C LYS A 278 1.09 23.74 -0.83
N ARG A 279 0.84 22.44 -0.87
CA ARG A 279 1.61 21.50 -1.70
C ARG A 279 0.74 20.86 -2.75
#